data_AF-A0A2N8KY61-F1
#
_entry.id   AF-A0A2N8KY61-F1
#
_cell.length_a   1.000
_cell.length_b   1.000
_cell.length_c   1.000
_cell.angle_alpha   90.00
_cell.angle_beta   90.00
_cell.angle_gamma   90.00
#
_symmetry.space_group_name_H-M   'P 1'
#
loop_
_entity.id
_entity.type
_entity.pdbx_description
1 polymer ?
#
loop_
_entity_poly.entity_id
_entity_poly.type
_entity_poly.pdbx_seq_one_letter_code
_entity_poly.pdbx_strand_id
1 'polypeptide(L)'
;MKSHPTAPRRALLTLSLLASLLALTGCEQLGIEDPAKVMAAKEAEGKAIGSACRHAMRAIEDCYTLNPKAHKASVFNGWKEMDEYMRENKLEGVTPVVPRPPKPGSPEALALEEKAAAAAEAKDNAEKEAGKEGGKDGAKASKAKAH
;
A
#
# COMPACT_ATOMS: atom_id res chain seq x y z
N MET A 1 -65.69 -10.87 22.59
CA MET A 1 -64.96 -10.93 21.29
C MET A 1 -63.48 -10.97 21.64
N LYS A 2 -62.78 -12.05 21.25
CA LYS A 2 -61.52 -12.49 21.86
C LYS A 2 -60.34 -11.58 21.50
N SER A 3 -59.56 -11.21 22.52
CA SER A 3 -58.27 -10.55 22.40
C SER A 3 -57.22 -11.51 21.82
N HIS A 4 -56.51 -11.11 20.78
CA HIS A 4 -55.35 -11.84 20.27
C HIS A 4 -54.05 -11.22 20.79
N PRO A 5 -53.13 -11.99 21.41
CA PRO A 5 -51.82 -11.49 21.79
C PRO A 5 -50.92 -11.45 20.53
N THR A 6 -50.72 -10.27 19.95
CA THR A 6 -49.84 -10.03 18.78
C THR A 6 -48.42 -9.56 19.17
N ALA A 7 -48.09 -9.58 20.46
CA ALA A 7 -46.79 -9.14 20.97
C ALA A 7 -45.58 -10.03 20.58
N PRO A 8 -45.64 -11.38 20.61
CA PRO A 8 -44.42 -12.18 20.42
C PRO A 8 -43.94 -12.20 18.96
N ARG A 9 -44.87 -12.15 17.99
CA ARG A 9 -44.54 -12.11 16.56
C ARG A 9 -43.89 -10.78 16.14
N ARG A 10 -44.34 -9.66 16.71
CA ARG A 10 -43.72 -8.34 16.46
C ARG A 10 -42.34 -8.27 17.08
N ALA A 11 -42.17 -8.77 18.30
CA ALA A 11 -40.86 -8.83 18.97
C ALA A 11 -39.85 -9.71 18.20
N LEU A 12 -40.29 -10.87 17.69
CA LEU A 12 -39.47 -11.75 16.84
C LEU A 12 -39.06 -11.08 15.52
N LEU A 13 -39.98 -10.36 14.87
CA LEU A 13 -39.68 -9.62 13.63
C LEU A 13 -38.70 -8.47 13.89
N THR A 14 -38.87 -7.71 14.97
CA THR A 14 -37.93 -6.64 15.32
C THR A 14 -36.55 -7.19 15.69
N LEU A 15 -36.48 -8.32 16.41
CA LEU A 15 -35.21 -8.94 16.78
C LEU A 15 -34.48 -9.52 15.56
N SER A 16 -35.22 -10.13 14.63
CA SER A 16 -34.68 -10.60 13.34
C SER A 16 -34.16 -9.44 12.49
N LEU A 17 -34.89 -8.33 12.45
CA LEU A 17 -34.47 -7.14 11.71
C LEU A 17 -33.20 -6.53 12.33
N LEU A 18 -33.14 -6.44 13.67
CA LEU A 18 -31.97 -5.93 14.39
C LEU A 18 -30.75 -6.83 14.19
N ALA A 19 -30.92 -8.16 14.23
CA ALA A 19 -29.87 -9.13 13.95
C ALA A 19 -29.38 -9.05 12.49
N SER A 20 -30.29 -8.83 11.53
CA SER A 20 -29.94 -8.62 10.12
C SER A 20 -29.15 -7.34 9.91
N LEU A 21 -29.51 -6.26 10.61
CA LEU A 21 -28.76 -5.00 10.61
C LEU A 21 -27.36 -5.20 11.21
N LEU A 22 -27.25 -5.88 12.35
CA LEU A 22 -25.95 -6.20 12.98
C LEU A 22 -25.07 -7.08 12.09
N ALA A 23 -25.65 -8.05 11.39
CA ALA A 23 -24.94 -8.91 10.45
C ALA A 23 -24.41 -8.14 9.24
N LEU A 24 -25.16 -7.15 8.73
CA LEU A 24 -24.71 -6.28 7.65
C LEU A 24 -23.58 -5.33 8.08
N THR A 25 -23.60 -4.85 9.32
CA THR A 25 -22.53 -3.97 9.85
C THR A 25 -21.29 -4.73 10.31
N GLY A 26 -21.36 -6.06 10.47
CA GLY A 26 -20.29 -6.90 11.00
C GLY A 26 -19.23 -7.36 10.00
N CYS A 27 -19.42 -7.14 8.69
CA CYS A 27 -18.47 -7.59 7.67
C CYS A 27 -17.07 -6.99 7.80
N GLU A 28 -16.95 -5.78 8.38
CA GLU A 28 -15.66 -5.15 8.67
C GLU A 28 -14.83 -5.90 9.72
N GLN A 29 -15.49 -6.55 10.68
CA GLN A 29 -14.81 -7.32 11.73
C GLN A 29 -14.21 -8.63 11.19
N LEU A 30 -14.67 -9.08 10.01
CA LEU A 30 -14.22 -10.30 9.33
C LEU A 30 -13.00 -10.06 8.43
N GLY A 31 -12.47 -8.83 8.37
CA GLY A 31 -11.26 -8.50 7.59
C GLY A 31 -11.46 -8.53 6.07
N ILE A 32 -12.71 -8.57 5.60
CA ILE A 32 -13.05 -8.43 4.19
C ILE A 32 -13.23 -6.94 3.92
N GLU A 33 -12.15 -6.29 3.51
CA GLU A 33 -12.17 -4.88 3.12
C GLU A 33 -13.24 -4.65 2.04
N ASP A 34 -14.15 -3.71 2.33
CA ASP A 34 -15.14 -3.26 1.35
C ASP A 34 -14.41 -2.65 0.14
N PRO A 35 -14.63 -3.17 -1.09
CA PRO A 35 -14.00 -2.60 -2.28
C PRO A 35 -14.28 -1.10 -2.44
N ALA A 36 -15.41 -0.59 -1.95
CA ALA A 36 -15.70 0.84 -1.93
C ALA A 36 -14.75 1.61 -1.00
N LYS A 37 -14.40 1.06 0.17
CA LYS A 37 -13.43 1.67 1.10
C LYS A 37 -12.03 1.66 0.54
N VAL A 38 -11.60 0.57 -0.08
CA VAL A 38 -10.28 0.50 -0.73
C VAL A 38 -10.16 1.55 -1.84
N MET A 39 -11.21 1.73 -2.64
CA MET A 39 -11.24 2.75 -3.69
C MET A 39 -11.25 4.17 -3.10
N ALA A 40 -12.03 4.42 -2.05
CA ALA A 40 -12.04 5.70 -1.35
C ALA A 40 -10.67 6.02 -0.73
N ALA A 41 -10.00 5.02 -0.13
CA ALA A 41 -8.64 5.16 0.39
C ALA A 41 -7.65 5.52 -0.73
N LYS A 42 -7.70 4.83 -1.88
CA LYS A 42 -6.85 5.17 -3.03
C LYS A 42 -7.11 6.58 -3.57
N GLU A 43 -8.36 7.04 -3.55
CA GLU A 43 -8.69 8.41 -3.93
C GLU A 43 -8.12 9.42 -2.93
N ALA A 44 -8.28 9.17 -1.63
CA ALA A 44 -7.76 10.01 -0.56
C ALA A 44 -6.22 10.09 -0.62
N GLU A 45 -5.55 8.96 -0.80
CA GLU A 45 -4.09 8.89 -1.00
C GLU A 45 -3.66 9.68 -2.23
N GLY A 46 -4.37 9.52 -3.36
CA GLY A 46 -4.10 10.29 -4.56
C GLY A 46 -4.19 11.80 -4.30
N LYS A 47 -5.27 12.26 -3.66
CA LYS A 47 -5.45 13.69 -3.30
C LYS A 47 -4.34 14.19 -2.39
N ALA A 48 -3.95 13.42 -1.38
CA ALA A 48 -2.86 13.76 -0.46
C ALA A 48 -1.51 13.88 -1.18
N ILE A 49 -1.21 12.95 -2.09
CA ILE A 49 -0.01 13.01 -2.93
C ILE A 49 -0.02 14.28 -3.78
N GLY A 50 -1.14 14.57 -4.45
CA GLY A 50 -1.29 15.75 -5.30
C GLY A 50 -1.10 17.07 -4.56
N SER A 51 -1.73 17.21 -3.39
CA SER A 51 -1.63 18.41 -2.56
C SER A 51 -0.21 18.63 -2.06
N ALA A 52 0.44 17.58 -1.54
CA ALA A 52 1.84 17.65 -1.11
C ALA A 52 2.76 18.05 -2.26
N CYS A 53 2.53 17.49 -3.44
CA CYS A 53 3.27 17.82 -4.66
C CYS A 53 3.17 19.30 -5.03
N ARG A 54 1.97 19.88 -4.93
CA ARG A 54 1.77 21.30 -5.23
C ARG A 54 2.42 22.19 -4.19
N HIS A 55 2.27 21.83 -2.92
CA HIS A 55 2.93 22.54 -1.83
C HIS A 55 4.46 22.52 -1.99
N ALA A 56 4.99 21.44 -2.58
CA ALA A 56 6.39 21.32 -2.94
C ALA A 56 6.79 22.04 -4.25
N MET A 57 5.92 22.90 -4.80
CA MET A 57 6.14 23.64 -6.05
C MET A 57 6.52 22.77 -7.26
N ARG A 58 6.05 21.52 -7.30
CA ARG A 58 6.27 20.61 -8.44
C ARG A 58 5.18 20.72 -9.49
N ALA A 59 5.57 20.54 -10.75
CA ALA A 59 4.65 20.34 -11.86
C ALA A 59 3.90 19.01 -11.70
N ILE A 60 2.65 18.95 -12.19
CA ILE A 60 1.84 17.73 -12.07
C ILE A 60 2.47 16.52 -12.78
N GLU A 61 3.18 16.73 -13.88
CA GLU A 61 3.87 15.67 -14.62
C GLU A 61 5.00 15.02 -13.79
N ASP A 62 5.70 15.82 -12.96
CA ASP A 62 6.69 15.29 -12.03
C ASP A 62 6.02 14.39 -10.97
N CYS A 63 4.81 14.75 -10.54
CA CYS A 63 4.06 13.99 -9.54
C CYS A 63 3.62 12.62 -10.06
N TYR A 64 3.23 12.53 -11.33
CA TYR A 64 2.93 11.25 -11.97
C TYR A 64 4.17 10.37 -12.13
N THR A 65 5.33 10.98 -12.41
CA THR A 65 6.60 10.27 -12.53
C THR A 65 7.07 9.73 -11.17
N LEU A 66 6.90 10.52 -10.11
CA LEU A 66 7.27 10.14 -8.74
C LEU A 66 6.32 9.10 -8.12
N ASN A 67 5.06 9.07 -8.54
CA ASN A 67 4.01 8.23 -7.94
C ASN A 67 3.28 7.40 -9.00
N PRO A 68 3.97 6.47 -9.69
CA PRO A 68 3.39 5.71 -10.80
C PRO A 68 2.23 4.79 -10.39
N LYS A 69 2.12 4.46 -9.10
CA LYS A 69 1.03 3.63 -8.54
C LYS A 69 -0.19 4.44 -8.10
N ALA A 70 -0.10 5.77 -8.06
CA ALA A 70 -1.18 6.63 -7.62
C ALA A 70 -2.22 6.83 -8.73
N HIS A 71 -3.48 6.99 -8.33
CA HIS A 71 -4.56 7.25 -9.27
C HIS A 71 -4.47 8.69 -9.81
N LYS A 72 -4.07 8.85 -11.07
CA LYS A 72 -3.75 10.16 -11.67
C LYS A 72 -4.85 11.20 -11.51
N ALA A 73 -6.11 10.82 -11.69
CA ALA A 73 -7.24 11.75 -11.54
C ALA A 73 -7.35 12.31 -10.11
N SER A 74 -7.12 11.46 -9.11
CA SER A 74 -7.17 11.85 -7.69
C SER A 74 -5.99 12.75 -7.33
N VAL A 75 -4.80 12.46 -7.85
CA VAL A 75 -3.61 13.31 -7.73
C VAL A 75 -3.84 14.68 -8.34
N PHE A 76 -4.41 14.75 -9.55
CA PHE A 76 -4.71 16.04 -10.19
C PHE A 76 -5.72 16.87 -9.39
N ASN A 77 -6.74 16.23 -8.82
CA ASN A 77 -7.73 16.93 -7.99
C ASN A 77 -7.08 17.54 -6.74
N GLY A 78 -6.31 16.76 -5.98
CA GLY A 78 -5.61 17.28 -4.80
C GLY A 78 -4.58 18.37 -5.15
N TRP A 79 -3.91 18.28 -6.31
CA TRP A 79 -2.98 19.30 -6.77
C TRP A 79 -3.67 20.64 -7.05
N LYS A 80 -4.84 20.61 -7.74
CA LYS A 80 -5.64 21.82 -8.02
C LYS A 80 -6.20 22.45 -6.74
N GLU A 81 -6.74 21.62 -5.84
CA GLU A 81 -7.29 22.08 -4.56
C GLU A 81 -6.21 22.78 -3.73
N MET A 82 -5.00 22.22 -3.68
CA MET A 82 -3.89 22.85 -2.97
C MET A 82 -3.35 24.10 -3.67
N ASP A 83 -3.39 24.16 -5.01
CA ASP A 83 -3.02 25.36 -5.77
C ASP A 83 -3.95 26.53 -5.43
N GLU A 84 -5.25 26.27 -5.51
CA GLU A 84 -6.28 27.24 -5.15
C GLU A 84 -6.09 27.70 -3.70
N TYR A 85 -5.91 26.77 -2.77
CA TYR A 85 -5.65 27.08 -1.37
C TYR A 85 -4.38 27.95 -1.17
N MET A 86 -3.27 27.61 -1.82
CA MET A 86 -2.03 28.41 -1.73
C MET A 86 -2.20 29.81 -2.31
N ARG A 87 -2.96 29.96 -3.40
CA ARG A 87 -3.22 31.26 -4.06
C ARG A 87 -4.13 32.15 -3.23
N GLU A 88 -5.15 31.58 -2.61
CA GLU A 88 -6.07 32.28 -1.72
C GLU A 88 -5.39 32.69 -0.40
N ASN A 89 -4.54 31.81 0.14
CA ASN A 89 -3.93 31.99 1.47
C ASN A 89 -2.48 32.51 1.44
N LYS A 90 -1.92 32.78 0.24
CA LYS A 90 -0.55 33.27 0.02
C LYS A 90 0.50 32.43 0.75
N LEU A 91 0.35 31.12 0.69
CA LEU A 91 1.31 30.21 1.30
C LEU A 91 2.56 30.07 0.44
N GLU A 92 3.72 30.14 1.09
CA GLU A 92 4.98 29.81 0.44
C GLU A 92 5.11 28.29 0.29
N GLY A 93 5.49 27.85 -0.90
CA GLY A 93 5.78 26.45 -1.14
C GLY A 93 7.13 26.04 -0.57
N VAL A 94 7.26 24.75 -0.28
CA VAL A 94 8.49 24.17 0.26
C VAL A 94 9.34 23.64 -0.88
N THR A 95 10.62 24.03 -0.93
CA THR A 95 11.51 23.49 -1.97
C THR A 95 11.73 22.00 -1.73
N PRO A 96 11.52 21.13 -2.73
CA PRO A 96 11.73 19.70 -2.55
C PRO A 96 13.19 19.38 -2.30
N VAL A 97 13.48 18.69 -1.19
CA VAL A 97 14.82 18.19 -0.86
C VAL A 97 15.11 16.87 -1.58
N VAL A 98 14.06 16.13 -1.94
CA VAL A 98 14.19 14.83 -2.63
C VAL A 98 14.45 15.06 -4.12
N PRO A 99 15.57 14.54 -4.67
CA PRO A 99 15.87 14.63 -6.10
C PRO A 99 14.80 13.98 -6.98
N ARG A 100 14.65 14.46 -8.21
CA ARG A 100 13.80 13.79 -9.20
C ARG A 100 14.46 12.47 -9.63
N PRO A 101 13.65 11.41 -9.89
CA PRO A 101 14.17 10.20 -10.50
C PRO A 101 14.77 10.54 -11.87
N PRO A 102 15.85 9.86 -12.28
CA PRO A 102 16.47 10.10 -13.57
C PRO A 102 15.51 9.73 -14.70
N LYS A 103 15.64 10.42 -15.82
CA LYS A 103 14.84 10.13 -17.01
C LYS A 103 15.21 8.72 -17.52
N PRO A 104 14.24 7.86 -17.87
CA PRO A 104 14.54 6.54 -18.44
C PRO A 104 15.50 6.64 -19.63
N GLY A 105 16.55 5.82 -19.62
CA GLY A 105 17.61 5.83 -20.64
C GLY A 105 18.65 6.94 -20.51
N SER A 106 18.59 7.79 -19.47
CA SER A 106 19.69 8.71 -19.18
C SER A 106 20.91 7.95 -18.66
N PRO A 107 22.13 8.50 -18.80
CA PRO A 107 23.34 7.90 -18.23
C PRO A 107 23.20 7.62 -16.72
N GLU A 108 22.49 8.48 -15.99
CA GLU A 108 22.20 8.30 -14.57
C GLU A 108 21.22 7.15 -14.31
N ALA A 109 20.18 7.00 -15.14
CA ALA A 109 19.25 5.86 -15.01
C ALA A 109 19.97 4.53 -15.28
N LEU A 110 20.79 4.46 -16.32
CA LEU A 110 21.57 3.28 -16.67
C LEU A 110 22.59 2.93 -15.57
N ALA A 111 23.25 3.94 -14.98
CA ALA A 111 24.17 3.72 -13.85
C ALA A 111 23.45 3.23 -12.58
N LEU A 112 22.20 3.66 -12.35
CA LEU A 112 21.37 3.17 -11.25
C LEU A 112 20.89 1.74 -11.48
N GLU A 113 20.51 1.39 -12.72
CA GLU A 113 20.15 0.01 -13.10
C GLU A 113 21.33 -0.94 -12.97
N GLU A 114 22.52 -0.54 -13.42
CA GLU A 114 23.76 -1.32 -13.27
C GLU A 114 24.12 -1.55 -11.80
N LYS A 115 24.03 -0.51 -10.95
CA LYS A 115 24.22 -0.64 -9.50
C LYS A 115 23.19 -1.56 -8.85
N ALA A 116 21.93 -1.49 -9.27
CA ALA A 116 20.87 -2.34 -8.72
C ALA A 116 21.08 -3.81 -9.11
N ALA A 117 21.52 -4.07 -10.34
CA ALA A 117 21.88 -5.41 -10.81
C ALA A 117 23.08 -5.97 -10.02
N ALA A 118 24.16 -5.19 -9.86
CA ALA A 118 25.33 -5.59 -9.09
C ALA A 118 25.00 -5.87 -7.61
N ALA A 119 24.10 -5.09 -7.01
CA ALA A 119 23.64 -5.33 -5.63
C ALA A 119 22.77 -6.58 -5.49
N ALA A 120 22.01 -6.95 -6.53
CA ALA A 120 21.23 -8.19 -6.56
C ALA A 120 22.14 -9.41 -6.69
N GLU A 121 23.17 -9.35 -7.54
CA GLU A 121 24.16 -10.43 -7.71
C GLU A 121 25.03 -10.64 -6.46
N ALA A 122 25.37 -9.57 -5.74
CA ALA A 122 26.09 -9.66 -4.47
C ALA A 122 25.26 -10.34 -3.38
N LYS A 123 23.94 -10.13 -3.37
CA LYS A 123 23.03 -10.81 -2.43
C LYS A 123 22.82 -12.29 -2.78
N ASP A 124 22.70 -12.65 -4.06
CA ASP A 124 22.62 -14.06 -4.50
C ASP A 124 23.89 -14.85 -4.13
N ASN A 125 25.06 -14.24 -4.28
CA ASN A 125 26.33 -14.88 -3.88
C ASN A 125 26.47 -15.01 -2.36
N ALA A 126 26.05 -14.00 -1.58
CA ALA A 126 26.07 -14.07 -0.12
C ALA A 126 25.14 -15.16 0.43
N GLU A 127 23.98 -15.36 -0.20
CA GLU A 127 23.02 -16.40 0.18
C GLU A 127 23.49 -17.82 -0.21
N LYS A 128 24.22 -17.97 -1.32
CA LYS A 128 24.87 -19.23 -1.71
C LYS A 128 26.06 -19.61 -0.82
N GLU A 129 26.86 -18.65 -0.37
CA GLU A 129 28.00 -18.91 0.52
C GLU A 129 27.52 -19.32 1.93
N ALA A 130 26.44 -18.72 2.46
CA ALA A 130 25.82 -19.14 3.72
C ALA A 130 25.24 -20.57 3.69
N GLY A 131 24.87 -21.08 2.50
CA GLY A 131 24.39 -22.45 2.32
C GLY A 131 25.49 -23.53 2.32
N LYS A 132 26.78 -23.15 2.22
CA LYS A 132 27.89 -24.10 2.04
C LYS A 132 28.58 -24.52 3.34
N GLU A 133 28.37 -23.80 4.45
CA GLU A 133 28.98 -24.13 5.75
C GLU A 133 28.20 -25.19 6.57
N GLY A 134 26.98 -25.57 6.16
CA GLY A 134 26.17 -26.58 6.86
C GLY A 134 26.43 -28.04 6.47
N GLY A 135 27.38 -28.32 5.58
CA GLY A 135 27.43 -29.59 4.84
C GLY A 135 28.79 -30.27 4.76
N LYS A 136 29.59 -30.32 5.84
CA LYS A 136 30.79 -31.19 5.82
C LYS A 136 31.29 -31.65 7.20
N ASP A 137 30.44 -32.28 8.00
CA ASP A 137 30.91 -33.21 9.04
C ASP A 137 30.04 -34.47 9.01
N GLY A 138 30.36 -35.40 8.11
CA GLY A 138 29.62 -36.65 8.04
C GLY A 138 30.04 -37.56 6.90
N ALA A 139 31.31 -37.98 6.86
CA ALA A 139 31.67 -39.32 6.39
C ALA A 139 33.20 -39.51 6.35
N LYS A 140 33.77 -40.10 7.41
CA LYS A 140 34.58 -41.34 7.27
C LYS A 140 35.05 -41.89 8.62
N ALA A 141 35.16 -43.23 8.63
CA ALA A 141 35.74 -44.13 9.63
C ALA A 141 34.77 -44.55 10.76
N SER A 142 34.49 -45.82 11.04
CA SER A 142 34.99 -47.08 10.50
C SER A 142 34.04 -48.22 10.88
N LYS A 143 34.00 -49.23 10.00
CA LYS A 143 33.36 -50.54 10.17
C LYS A 143 34.26 -51.47 11.01
N ALA A 144 33.73 -52.03 12.10
CA ALA A 144 34.14 -53.25 12.83
C ALA A 144 33.47 -53.21 14.22
N LYS A 145 32.95 -54.26 14.86
CA LYS A 145 32.74 -55.69 14.61
C LYS A 145 31.80 -56.16 15.74
N ALA A 146 31.03 -57.22 15.49
CA ALA A 146 30.21 -57.90 16.49
C ALA A 146 30.99 -58.26 17.77
N HIS A 147 30.35 -58.10 18.94
CA HIS A 147 30.07 -59.14 19.93
C HIS A 147 29.09 -58.60 20.98
#